data_AF-A0A369TWG4-F1
#
_entry.id   AF-A0A369TWG4-F1
#
_cell.length_a   1.000
_cell.length_b   1.000
_cell.length_c   1.000
_cell.angle_alpha   90.00
_cell.angle_beta   90.00
_cell.angle_gamma   90.00
#
_symmetry.space_group_name_H-M   'P 1'
#
loop_
_entity.id
_entity.type
_entity.pdbx_description
1 polymer ?
#
loop_
_entity_poly.entity_id
_entity_poly.type
_entity_poly.pdbx_seq_one_letter_code
_entity_poly.pdbx_strand_id
1 'polypeptide(L)' 'MNWFHLLRMARWARNPPSAGKVKLVLAIIAVCLGLYAVERWVGWPEALSVEGTRAPMRVSP' A
#
# COMPACT_ATOMS: atom_id res chain seq x y z
N MET A 1 -1.88 22.10 -8.00
CA MET A 1 -2.84 21.89 -6.89
C MET A 1 -4.22 21.70 -7.49
N ASN A 2 -4.77 20.50 -7.45
CA ASN A 2 -5.98 20.18 -8.19
C ASN A 2 -7.21 20.28 -7.26
N TRP A 3 -8.00 21.35 -7.44
CA TRP A 3 -9.15 21.71 -6.58
C TRP A 3 -10.18 20.58 -6.43
N PHE A 4 -10.28 19.70 -7.44
CA PHE A 4 -11.12 18.51 -7.39
C PHE A 4 -10.81 17.58 -6.21
N HIS A 5 -9.56 17.50 -5.74
CA HIS A 5 -9.24 16.69 -4.55
C HIS A 5 -9.85 17.30 -3.27
N LEU A 6 -9.81 18.62 -3.13
CA LEU A 6 -10.37 19.32 -1.97
C LEU A 6 -11.90 19.16 -1.93
N LEU A 7 -12.56 19.30 -3.08
CA LEU A 7 -14.01 19.07 -3.20
C LEU A 7 -14.39 17.61 -2.86
N ARG A 8 -13.56 16.64 -3.24
CA ARG A 8 -13.79 15.22 -2.94
C ARG A 8 -13.63 14.92 -1.44
N MET A 9 -12.64 15.52 -0.76
CA MET A 9 -12.47 15.41 0.69
C MET A 9 -13.62 16.06 1.46
N ALA A 10 -14.05 17.26 1.04
CA ALA A 10 -15.22 17.93 1.63
C ALA A 10 -16.50 17.09 1.47
N ARG A 11 -16.65 16.39 0.34
CA ARG A 11 -17.77 15.47 0.12
C ARG A 11 -17.72 14.25 1.04
N TRP A 12 -16.54 13.69 1.28
CA TRP A 12 -16.38 12.59 2.25
C TRP A 12 -16.76 13.00 3.68
N ALA A 13 -16.44 14.22 4.09
CA ALA A 13 -16.84 14.72 5.41
C ALA A 13 -18.37 14.87 5.55
N ARG A 14 -19.06 15.28 4.47
CA ARG A 14 -20.52 15.52 4.46
C ARG A 14 -21.36 14.27 4.17
N ASN A 15 -20.87 13.41 3.29
CA ASN A 15 -21.51 12.17 2.84
C ASN A 15 -20.41 11.10 2.75
N PRO A 16 -20.05 10.50 3.89
CA PRO A 16 -19.00 9.51 3.91
C PRO A 16 -19.39 8.30 3.05
N PRO A 17 -18.43 7.69 2.34
CA PRO A 17 -18.65 6.40 1.71
C PRO A 17 -19.12 5.37 2.75
N SER A 18 -19.82 4.33 2.31
CA SER A 18 -20.41 3.34 3.22
C SER A 18 -19.40 2.84 4.26
N ALA A 19 -19.85 2.71 5.52
CA ALA A 19 -18.98 2.33 6.63
C ALA A 19 -18.25 1.00 6.38
N GLY A 20 -18.85 0.07 5.62
CA GLY A 20 -18.20 -1.17 5.20
C GLY A 20 -16.97 -0.94 4.32
N LYS A 21 -17.03 0.01 3.38
CA LYS A 21 -15.89 0.34 2.50
C LYS A 21 -14.75 0.99 3.27
N VAL A 22 -15.07 1.86 4.23
CA VAL A 22 -14.08 2.50 5.11
C VAL A 22 -13.38 1.45 5.98
N LYS A 23 -14.15 0.55 6.61
CA LYS A 23 -13.59 -0.55 7.42
C LYS A 23 -12.71 -1.48 6.60
N LEU A 24 -13.12 -1.82 5.38
CA LEU A 24 -12.31 -2.65 4.46
C LEU A 24 -10.96 -2.00 4.18
N VAL A 25 -10.93 -0.72 3.81
CA VAL A 25 -9.69 0.00 3.52
C VAL A 25 -8.82 0.11 4.78
N LEU A 26 -9.41 0.44 5.93
CA LEU A 26 -8.66 0.50 7.20
C LEU A 26 -8.07 -0.86 7.59
N ALA A 27 -8.81 -1.95 7.39
CA ALA A 27 -8.30 -3.30 7.64
C ALA A 27 -7.11 -3.64 6.73
N ILE A 28 -7.21 -3.33 5.43
CA ILE A 28 -6.10 -3.53 4.48
C ILE A 28 -4.87 -2.71 4.90
N ILE A 29 -5.05 -1.44 5.25
CA ILE A 29 -3.96 -0.58 5.72
C ILE A 29 -3.31 -1.17 6.98
N ALA A 30 -4.12 -1.64 7.94
CA ALA A 30 -3.61 -2.27 9.15
C ALA A 30 -2.80 -3.54 8.85
N VAL A 31 -3.23 -4.37 7.89
CA VAL A 31 -2.48 -5.54 7.44
C VAL A 31 -1.15 -5.13 6.80
N CYS A 32 -1.15 -4.15 5.89
CA CYS A 32 0.08 -3.67 5.26
C CYS A 32 1.07 -3.09 6.27
N LEU A 33 0.59 -2.30 7.23
CA LEU A 33 1.42 -1.75 8.30
C LEU A 33 1.95 -2.85 9.23
N GLY A 34 1.13 -3.86 9.53
CA GLY A 34 1.55 -5.03 10.28
C GLY A 34 2.67 -5.79 9.59
N LEU A 35 2.54 -6.04 8.28
CA LEU A 35 3.58 -6.69 7.47
C LEU A 35 4.87 -5.86 7.44
N TYR A 36 4.76 -4.54 7.26
CA TYR A 36 5.91 -3.64 7.28
C TYR A 36 6.61 -3.61 8.66
N ALA A 37 5.83 -3.61 9.74
CA ALA A 37 6.39 -3.70 11.09
C ALA A 37 7.13 -5.02 11.31
N VAL A 38 6.56 -6.13 10.84
CA VAL A 38 7.22 -7.45 10.89
C VAL A 38 8.52 -7.45 10.07
N GLU A 39 8.48 -6.94 8.84
CA GLU A 39 9.66 -6.79 7.97
C GLU A 39 10.79 -6.01 8.66
N ARG A 40 10.44 -4.88 9.27
CA ARG A 40 11.40 -3.93 9.81
C ARG A 40 12.02 -4.37 11.14
N TRP A 41 11.33 -5.22 11.92
CA TRP A 41 11.74 -5.60 13.28
C TRP A 41 12.20 -7.05 13.40
N VAL A 42 11.66 -7.98 12.60
CA VAL A 42 12.02 -9.40 12.63
C VAL A 42 12.99 -9.76 11.50
N GLY A 43 12.94 -9.04 10.37
CA GLY A 43 13.58 -9.45 9.12
C GLY A 43 12.79 -10.59 8.45
N TRP A 44 12.79 -10.62 7.12
CA TRP A 44 12.15 -11.71 6.38
C TRP A 44 13.10 -12.91 6.25
N PRO A 45 12.60 -14.15 6.40
CA PRO A 45 13.39 -15.35 6.12
C PRO A 45 13.71 -15.45 4.63
N GLU A 46 14.84 -16.08 4.28
CA GLU A 46 15.34 -16.29 2.91
C GLU A 46 14.32 -16.95 1.95
N ALA A 47 13.29 -17.60 2.49
CA ALA A 47 12.20 -18.18 1.69
C ALA A 47 11.24 -17.12 1.10
N LEU A 48 11.31 -15.88 1.58
CA LEU A 48 10.42 -14.76 1.25
C LEU A 48 11.20 -13.51 0.82
N SER A 49 12.53 -13.53 0.90
CA SER A 49 13.38 -12.53 0.27
C SER A 49 13.26 -12.66 -1.24
N VAL A 50 13.04 -11.51 -1.89
CA VAL A 50 13.09 -11.42 -3.35
C VAL A 50 14.56 -11.26 -3.72
N GLU A 51 15.33 -12.36 -3.70
CA GLU A 51 16.67 -12.39 -4.28
C GLU A 51 16.58 -11.85 -5.70
N GLY A 52 17.16 -10.67 -5.88
CA GLY A 52 17.02 -9.86 -7.07
C GLY A 52 17.48 -10.59 -8.31
N THR A 53 16.55 -11.31 -8.97
CA THR A 53 16.71 -11.66 -10.38
C THR A 53 16.33 -10.42 -11.19
N ARG A 54 17.10 -9.34 -11.02
CA ARG A 54 17.35 -8.45 -12.14
C ARG A 54 18.11 -9.30 -13.13
N ALA A 55 17.39 -9.97 -14.02
CA ALA A 55 17.99 -10.58 -15.19
C ALA A 55 18.88 -9.50 -15.80
N PRO A 56 20.19 -9.75 -16.03
CA PRO A 56 21.00 -8.79 -16.74
C PRO A 56 20.31 -8.58 -18.08
N MET A 57 19.77 -7.38 -18.29
CA MET A 57 19.25 -6.97 -19.59
C MET A 57 20.46 -6.99 -20.52
N ARG A 58 20.70 -8.14 -21.16
CA ARG A 58 21.61 -8.21 -22.31
C ARG A 58 20.99 -7.34 -23.39
N VAL A 59 21.37 -6.08 -23.43
CA VAL A 59 21.35 -5.32 -24.66
C VAL A 59 22.41 -5.95 -25.55
N SER A 60 21.98 -6.82 -26.47
CA SER A 60 22.84 -7.29 -27.54
C SER A 60 23.15 -6.10 -28.48
N PRO A 61 24.40 -5.92 -28.91
CA PRO A 61 24.82 -4.84 -29.79
C PRO A 61 24.27 -4.96 -31.21
#